data_AF-A0A6P1DPZ9-F1
#
_entry.id   AF-A0A6P1DPZ9-F1
#
_cell.length_a   1.000
_cell.length_b   1.000
_cell.length_c   1.000
_cell.angle_alpha   90.00
_cell.angle_beta   90.00
_cell.angle_gamma   90.00
#
_symmetry.space_group_name_H-M   'P 1'
#
loop_
_entity.id
_entity.type
_entity.pdbx_description
1 polymer ?
#
loop_
_entity_poly.entity_id
_entity_poly.type
_entity_poly.pdbx_seq_one_letter_code
_entity_poly.pdbx_strand_id
1 'polypeptide(L)'
;MNSDEIKLYLPKFLSSESERQLFEGLKDFPKNIDERLYTSALKESSIIFQGDGIKDMLVINLPNTSIKEAKSIVFSNTCDMAPNNIRNFPSQIVYAPIFNLQKYKQALIEKSSKSKKEISSHIKAIKEQKITQIFYLPKINDKIEDSIIFLDRVNNCSQEYLQSKELKQDRLFTLSDYGAYLFVFKLSIHFSRIKDNVDRIAGKV
;
A
#
# COMPACT_ATOMS: atom_id res chain seq x y z
N MET A 1 -18.52 14.61 -6.67
CA MET A 1 -17.28 15.39 -6.47
C MET A 1 -16.99 16.11 -7.77
N ASN A 2 -17.01 17.44 -7.74
CA ASN A 2 -16.65 18.25 -8.90
C ASN A 2 -15.12 18.17 -9.12
N SER A 3 -14.63 18.28 -10.36
CA SER A 3 -13.19 18.17 -10.66
C SER A 3 -12.35 19.21 -9.90
N ASP A 4 -12.95 20.35 -9.55
CA ASP A 4 -12.28 21.41 -8.81
C ASP A 4 -12.15 21.12 -7.30
N GLU A 5 -13.01 20.27 -6.74
CA GLU A 5 -12.87 19.83 -5.34
C GLU A 5 -11.71 18.85 -5.17
N ILE A 6 -11.45 17.99 -6.17
CA ILE A 6 -10.34 17.02 -6.15
C ILE A 6 -8.98 17.73 -6.17
N LYS A 7 -8.86 18.86 -6.89
CA LYS A 7 -7.62 19.68 -6.94
C LYS A 7 -7.13 20.10 -5.57
N LEU A 8 -8.03 20.37 -4.62
CA LEU A 8 -7.67 20.78 -3.26
C LEU A 8 -6.94 19.68 -2.48
N TYR A 9 -7.18 18.41 -2.83
CA TYR A 9 -6.62 17.24 -2.16
C TYR A 9 -5.43 16.62 -2.91
N LEU A 10 -4.99 17.25 -4.02
CA LEU A 10 -3.83 16.76 -4.76
C LEU A 10 -2.49 17.22 -4.15
N PRO A 11 -1.41 16.46 -4.38
CA PRO A 11 -0.09 16.83 -3.91
C PRO A 11 0.41 18.10 -4.61
N LYS A 12 0.62 19.17 -3.85
CA LYS A 12 1.01 20.50 -4.36
C LYS A 12 2.48 20.62 -4.79
N PHE A 13 3.28 19.58 -4.59
CA PHE A 13 4.70 19.56 -4.93
C PHE A 13 4.96 18.99 -6.33
N LEU A 14 3.93 18.52 -7.03
CA LEU A 14 4.07 17.97 -8.37
C LEU A 14 4.36 19.06 -9.40
N SER A 15 5.16 18.71 -10.41
CA SER A 15 5.27 19.53 -11.61
C SER A 15 3.89 19.63 -12.30
N SER A 16 3.64 20.69 -13.07
CA SER A 16 2.38 20.84 -13.80
C SER A 16 2.10 19.66 -14.73
N GLU A 17 3.14 19.03 -15.28
CA GLU A 17 3.01 17.84 -16.11
C GLU A 17 2.61 16.62 -15.28
N SER A 18 3.30 16.37 -14.15
CA SER A 18 2.99 15.27 -13.23
C SER A 18 1.58 15.40 -12.64
N GLU A 19 1.14 16.62 -12.32
CA GLU A 19 -0.22 16.90 -11.87
C GLU A 19 -1.26 16.55 -12.95
N ARG A 20 -1.01 16.95 -14.21
CA ARG A 20 -1.89 16.59 -15.33
C ARG A 20 -1.98 15.07 -15.51
N GLN A 21 -0.84 14.37 -15.47
CA GLN A 21 -0.78 12.92 -15.59
C GLN A 21 -1.54 12.23 -14.44
N LEU A 22 -1.39 12.71 -13.21
CA LEU A 22 -2.15 12.23 -12.05
C LEU A 22 -3.67 12.41 -12.27
N PHE A 23 -4.10 13.58 -12.72
CA PHE A 23 -5.51 13.84 -13.02
C PHE A 23 -6.08 12.92 -14.10
N GLU A 24 -5.35 12.73 -15.20
CA GLU A 24 -5.76 11.83 -16.28
C GLU A 24 -5.88 10.40 -15.76
N GLY A 25 -4.92 9.94 -14.95
CA GLY A 25 -5.00 8.65 -14.28
C GLY A 25 -6.21 8.52 -13.34
N LEU A 26 -6.61 9.59 -12.65
CA LEU A 26 -7.78 9.52 -11.77
C LEU A 26 -9.11 9.45 -12.53
N LYS A 27 -9.19 9.98 -13.76
CA LYS A 27 -10.42 9.94 -14.58
C LYS A 27 -10.77 8.52 -15.05
N ASP A 28 -9.76 7.71 -15.34
CA ASP A 28 -9.96 6.34 -15.84
C ASP A 28 -10.15 5.32 -14.71
N PHE A 29 -10.06 5.74 -13.45
CA PHE A 29 -10.22 4.87 -12.29
C PHE A 29 -11.63 4.25 -12.23
N PRO A 30 -11.79 2.94 -11.94
CA PRO A 30 -10.75 1.95 -11.61
C PRO A 30 -10.29 1.09 -12.80
N LYS A 31 -10.51 1.51 -14.05
CA LYS A 31 -10.20 0.70 -15.25
C LYS A 31 -8.71 0.66 -15.59
N ASN A 32 -7.91 1.48 -14.94
CA ASN A 32 -6.49 1.71 -15.21
C ASN A 32 -5.54 1.26 -14.08
N ILE A 33 -5.96 0.26 -13.29
CA ILE A 33 -5.09 -0.32 -12.25
C ILE A 33 -4.16 -1.35 -12.89
N ASP A 34 -3.05 -0.85 -13.44
CA ASP A 34 -2.03 -1.59 -14.17
C ASP A 34 -0.61 -1.10 -13.83
N GLU A 35 0.36 -1.32 -14.72
CA GLU A 35 1.76 -0.93 -14.54
C GLU A 35 1.99 0.54 -14.20
N ARG A 36 1.04 1.43 -14.54
CA ARG A 36 1.06 2.86 -14.18
C ARG A 36 1.11 3.12 -12.68
N LEU A 37 0.79 2.14 -11.84
CA LEU A 37 0.95 2.23 -10.38
C LEU A 37 2.41 2.35 -9.95
N TYR A 38 3.36 2.01 -10.83
CA TYR A 38 4.78 1.93 -10.50
C TYR A 38 5.62 2.93 -11.31
N THR A 39 6.81 3.23 -10.81
CA THR A 39 7.83 4.01 -11.53
C THR A 39 9.19 3.32 -11.45
N SER A 40 9.98 3.46 -12.51
CA SER A 40 11.38 3.05 -12.56
C SER A 40 12.34 4.20 -12.25
N ALA A 41 11.85 5.45 -12.22
CA ALA A 41 12.69 6.64 -12.05
C ALA A 41 13.48 6.66 -10.72
N LEU A 42 12.95 6.00 -9.69
CA LEU A 42 13.52 5.94 -8.35
C LEU A 42 14.19 4.60 -8.03
N LYS A 43 14.35 3.71 -9.02
CA LYS A 43 14.90 2.36 -8.82
C LYS A 43 16.29 2.37 -8.19
N GLU A 44 17.14 3.30 -8.62
CA GLU A 44 18.54 3.41 -8.16
C GLU A 44 18.69 4.26 -6.88
N SER A 45 17.58 4.75 -6.33
CA SER A 45 17.60 5.55 -5.10
C SER A 45 17.99 4.71 -3.89
N SER A 46 18.87 5.26 -3.04
CA SER A 46 19.19 4.74 -1.71
C SER A 46 18.19 5.19 -0.64
N ILE A 47 17.17 5.96 -1.00
CA ILE A 47 16.12 6.44 -0.09
C ILE A 47 14.92 5.50 -0.18
N ILE A 48 14.35 5.11 0.96
CA ILE A 48 13.10 4.36 1.03
C ILE A 48 11.93 5.33 0.97
N PHE A 49 10.98 5.09 0.08
CA PHE A 49 9.77 5.87 -0.07
C PHE A 49 8.56 5.14 0.52
N GLN A 50 7.58 5.91 1.00
CA GLN A 50 6.27 5.35 1.33
C GLN A 50 5.68 4.66 0.10
N GLY A 51 5.22 3.42 0.27
CA GLY A 51 4.72 2.59 -0.83
C GLY A 51 5.80 1.77 -1.54
N ASP A 52 7.08 1.87 -1.18
CA ASP A 52 8.10 0.97 -1.72
C ASP A 52 7.82 -0.49 -1.36
N GLY A 53 7.95 -1.38 -2.33
CA GLY A 53 7.94 -2.82 -2.13
C GLY A 53 9.36 -3.33 -1.87
N ILE A 54 9.60 -3.97 -0.73
CA ILE A 54 10.90 -4.49 -0.31
C ILE A 54 10.81 -6.00 -0.09
N LYS A 55 11.79 -6.76 -0.56
CA LYS A 55 11.88 -8.21 -0.33
C LYS A 55 12.52 -8.54 1.02
N ASP A 56 12.31 -9.76 1.49
CA ASP A 56 12.98 -10.35 2.65
C ASP A 56 12.83 -9.50 3.93
N MET A 57 11.62 -8.98 4.14
CA MET A 57 11.23 -8.27 5.37
C MET A 57 10.73 -9.28 6.39
N LEU A 58 11.17 -9.16 7.64
CA LEU A 58 10.74 -10.05 8.72
C LEU A 58 9.28 -9.76 9.10
N VAL A 59 8.45 -10.79 9.18
CA VAL A 59 7.03 -10.66 9.49
C VAL A 59 6.67 -11.66 10.58
N ILE A 60 5.92 -11.17 11.56
CA ILE A 60 5.29 -11.96 12.60
C ILE A 60 3.77 -11.82 12.48
N ASN A 61 3.04 -12.92 12.65
CA ASN A 61 1.58 -12.93 12.57
C ASN A 61 1.02 -13.53 13.87
N LEU A 62 0.98 -12.69 14.89
CA LEU A 62 0.47 -13.06 16.21
C LEU A 62 -0.97 -13.62 16.15
N PRO A 63 -1.33 -14.58 17.01
CA PRO A 63 -0.56 -15.11 18.14
C PRO A 63 0.54 -16.11 17.75
N ASN A 64 0.69 -16.45 16.46
CA ASN A 64 1.83 -17.25 16.02
C ASN A 64 3.11 -16.42 16.12
N THR A 65 4.04 -16.88 16.95
CA THR A 65 5.30 -16.22 17.25
C THR A 65 6.41 -16.53 16.23
N SER A 66 6.17 -17.39 15.23
CA SER A 66 7.14 -17.67 14.18
C SER A 66 7.40 -16.44 13.31
N ILE A 67 8.66 -16.05 13.19
CA ILE A 67 9.09 -14.98 12.30
C ILE A 67 9.44 -15.59 10.94
N LYS A 68 8.99 -14.96 9.85
CA LYS A 68 9.29 -15.38 8.48
C LYS A 68 9.61 -14.18 7.61
N GLU A 69 10.41 -14.41 6.58
CA GLU A 69 10.64 -13.40 5.54
C GLU A 69 9.47 -13.32 4.56
N ALA A 70 9.11 -12.10 4.17
CA ALA A 70 8.09 -11.83 3.18
C ALA A 70 8.43 -10.58 2.37
N LYS A 71 7.90 -10.53 1.14
CA LYS A 71 7.80 -9.27 0.39
C LYS A 71 6.82 -8.36 1.13
N SER A 72 7.19 -7.12 1.37
CA SER A 72 6.37 -6.17 2.13
C SER A 72 6.35 -4.80 1.49
N ILE A 73 5.30 -4.03 1.75
CA ILE A 73 5.19 -2.63 1.33
C ILE A 73 5.41 -1.71 2.53
N VAL A 74 6.11 -0.60 2.34
CA VAL A 74 6.39 0.38 3.39
C VAL A 74 5.20 1.32 3.60
N PHE A 75 4.76 1.47 4.85
CA PHE A 75 3.68 2.38 5.25
C PHE A 75 4.20 3.70 5.81
N SER A 76 5.35 3.69 6.50
CA SER A 76 5.92 4.91 7.06
C SER A 76 6.15 5.98 5.99
N ASN A 77 5.92 7.25 6.34
CA ASN A 77 6.13 8.36 5.43
C ASN A 77 7.63 8.52 5.10
N THR A 78 7.94 8.91 3.88
CA THR A 78 9.33 9.14 3.42
C THR A 78 10.08 10.12 4.33
N CYS A 79 9.45 11.22 4.77
CA CYS A 79 10.07 12.21 5.65
C CYS A 79 10.42 11.66 7.04
N ASP A 80 9.66 10.67 7.53
CA ASP A 80 9.95 10.02 8.80
C ASP A 80 11.18 9.12 8.73
N MET A 81 11.52 8.64 7.53
CA MET A 81 12.63 7.74 7.26
C MET A 81 13.88 8.45 6.73
N ALA A 82 13.83 9.77 6.53
CA ALA A 82 14.93 10.53 5.95
C ALA A 82 16.16 10.51 6.88
N PRO A 83 17.39 10.22 6.38
CA PRO A 83 18.59 10.11 7.21
C PRO A 83 18.93 11.38 8.01
N ASN A 84 18.48 12.54 7.54
CA ASN A 84 18.67 13.83 8.19
C ASN A 84 17.63 14.13 9.29
N ASN A 85 16.66 13.24 9.52
CA ASN A 85 15.67 13.39 10.58
C ASN A 85 16.27 12.94 11.92
N ILE A 86 16.98 13.87 12.59
CA ILE A 86 17.63 13.62 13.89
C ILE A 86 16.56 13.49 14.98
N ARG A 87 16.45 12.31 15.58
CA ARG A 87 15.51 12.02 16.67
C ARG A 87 16.27 11.59 17.93
N ASN A 88 15.63 11.79 19.07
CA ASN A 88 16.15 11.33 20.37
C ASN A 88 16.13 9.79 20.54
N PHE A 89 15.48 9.07 19.61
CA PHE A 89 15.38 7.61 19.61
C PHE A 89 15.35 7.08 18.16
N PRO A 90 15.81 5.84 17.90
CA PRO A 90 15.75 5.24 16.57
C PRO A 90 14.32 5.20 16.04
N SER A 91 14.11 5.66 14.82
CA SER A 91 12.82 5.61 14.13
C SER A 91 12.41 4.16 13.86
N GLN A 92 11.12 3.90 13.97
CA GLN A 92 10.51 2.64 13.57
C GLN A 92 9.88 2.80 12.20
N ILE A 93 10.02 1.77 11.37
CA ILE A 93 9.41 1.69 10.05
C ILE A 93 8.23 0.73 10.14
N VAL A 94 7.06 1.19 9.72
CA VAL A 94 5.83 0.40 9.62
C VAL A 94 5.71 -0.12 8.20
N TYR A 95 5.34 -1.39 8.06
CA TYR A 95 5.17 -2.06 6.77
C TYR A 95 4.12 -3.17 6.88
N ALA A 96 3.66 -3.68 5.74
CA ALA A 96 2.73 -4.81 5.69
C ALA A 96 3.14 -5.84 4.64
N PRO A 97 2.94 -7.14 4.89
CA PRO A 97 3.26 -8.20 3.93
C PRO A 97 2.37 -8.12 2.68
N ILE A 98 2.98 -8.44 1.54
CA ILE A 98 2.35 -8.55 0.23
C ILE A 98 1.94 -10.01 0.00
N PHE A 99 0.65 -10.25 -0.19
CA PHE A 99 0.08 -11.57 -0.42
C PHE A 99 -0.22 -11.79 -1.90
N ASN A 100 0.08 -12.98 -2.41
CA ASN A 100 -0.33 -13.37 -3.76
C ASN A 100 -1.87 -13.52 -3.85
N LEU A 101 -2.49 -12.79 -4.77
CA LEU A 101 -3.95 -12.73 -4.92
C LEU A 101 -4.54 -14.09 -5.32
N GLN A 102 -3.84 -14.86 -6.16
CA GLN A 102 -4.33 -16.17 -6.59
C GLN A 102 -4.31 -17.19 -5.43
N LYS A 103 -3.26 -17.19 -4.61
CA LYS A 103 -3.20 -18.00 -3.38
C LYS A 103 -4.29 -17.60 -2.39
N TYR A 104 -4.55 -16.30 -2.24
CA TYR A 104 -5.67 -15.81 -1.43
C TYR A 104 -7.03 -16.30 -1.96
N LYS A 105 -7.27 -16.18 -3.27
CA LYS A 105 -8.49 -16.70 -3.92
C LYS A 105 -8.66 -18.20 -3.68
N GLN A 106 -7.60 -18.98 -3.84
CA GLN A 106 -7.64 -20.42 -3.60
C GLN A 106 -7.98 -20.74 -2.15
N ALA A 107 -7.34 -20.06 -1.19
CA ALA A 107 -7.64 -20.22 0.23
C ALA A 107 -9.10 -19.86 0.57
N LEU A 108 -9.71 -18.86 -0.09
CA LEU A 108 -11.14 -18.56 0.07
C LEU A 108 -12.03 -19.68 -0.47
N ILE A 109 -11.68 -20.28 -1.61
CA ILE A 109 -12.45 -21.39 -2.20
C ILE A 109 -12.41 -22.61 -1.29
N GLU A 110 -11.27 -22.88 -0.66
CA GLU A 110 -11.08 -24.04 0.21
C GLU A 110 -11.67 -23.87 1.61
N LYS A 111 -11.62 -22.64 2.16
CA LYS A 111 -11.86 -22.42 3.60
C LYS A 111 -13.07 -21.54 3.93
N SER A 112 -13.67 -20.87 2.95
CA SER A 112 -14.84 -20.02 3.20
C SER A 112 -16.15 -20.75 2.87
N SER A 113 -17.23 -20.35 3.54
CA SER A 113 -18.59 -20.81 3.23
C SER A 113 -19.21 -20.12 2.00
N LYS A 114 -18.47 -19.22 1.32
CA LYS A 114 -18.99 -18.41 0.22
C LYS A 114 -19.01 -19.20 -1.09
N SER A 115 -20.00 -18.90 -1.94
CA SER A 115 -20.08 -19.47 -3.28
C SER A 115 -18.96 -18.97 -4.20
N LYS A 116 -18.66 -19.73 -5.27
CA LYS A 116 -17.69 -19.32 -6.30
C LYS A 116 -18.01 -17.97 -6.93
N LYS A 117 -19.31 -17.63 -7.06
CA LYS A 117 -19.78 -16.35 -7.60
C LYS A 117 -19.44 -15.21 -6.65
N GLU A 118 -19.72 -15.36 -5.35
CA GLU A 118 -19.38 -14.35 -4.34
C GLU A 118 -17.88 -14.13 -4.22
N ILE A 119 -17.07 -15.21 -4.26
CA ILE A 119 -15.62 -15.10 -4.26
C ILE A 119 -15.14 -14.35 -5.51
N SER A 120 -15.69 -14.66 -6.69
CA SER A 120 -15.31 -13.97 -7.93
C SER A 120 -15.66 -12.48 -7.90
N SER A 121 -16.84 -12.13 -7.37
CA SER A 121 -17.24 -10.73 -7.14
C SER A 121 -16.32 -10.02 -6.15
N HIS A 122 -15.91 -10.71 -5.07
CA HIS A 122 -14.95 -10.17 -4.09
C HIS A 122 -13.59 -9.89 -4.72
N ILE A 123 -13.05 -10.82 -5.51
CA ILE A 123 -11.77 -10.63 -6.22
C ILE A 123 -11.87 -9.47 -7.22
N LYS A 124 -13.00 -9.34 -7.93
CA LYS A 124 -13.25 -8.19 -8.82
C LYS A 124 -13.26 -6.87 -8.03
N ALA A 125 -13.95 -6.82 -6.89
CA ALA A 125 -13.98 -5.64 -6.03
C ALA A 125 -12.60 -5.25 -5.47
N ILE A 126 -11.75 -6.24 -5.18
CA ILE A 126 -10.34 -6.02 -4.81
C ILE A 126 -9.59 -5.35 -5.95
N LYS A 127 -9.65 -5.91 -7.17
CA LYS A 127 -8.94 -5.36 -8.34
C LYS A 127 -9.40 -3.95 -8.70
N GLU A 128 -10.68 -3.67 -8.50
CA GLU A 128 -11.28 -2.34 -8.68
C GLU A 128 -11.01 -1.38 -7.50
N GLN A 129 -10.17 -1.77 -6.53
CA GLN A 129 -9.81 -0.98 -5.34
C GLN A 129 -11.01 -0.56 -4.48
N LYS A 130 -12.14 -1.28 -4.53
CA LYS A 130 -13.39 -0.94 -3.80
C LYS A 130 -13.39 -1.38 -2.34
N ILE A 131 -12.57 -2.37 -1.98
CA ILE A 131 -12.48 -2.86 -0.60
C ILE A 131 -11.50 -1.99 0.18
N THR A 132 -11.98 -1.21 1.14
CA THR A 132 -11.17 -0.19 1.85
C THR A 132 -9.96 -0.76 2.58
N GLN A 133 -10.11 -1.92 3.22
CA GLN A 133 -9.03 -2.59 3.98
C GLN A 133 -7.99 -3.32 3.12
N ILE A 134 -8.19 -3.42 1.80
CA ILE A 134 -7.31 -4.16 0.88
C ILE A 134 -6.80 -3.20 -0.20
N PHE A 135 -5.48 -3.15 -0.36
CA PHE A 135 -4.84 -2.50 -1.50
C PHE A 135 -4.39 -3.53 -2.52
N TYR A 136 -4.86 -3.40 -3.75
CA TYR A 136 -4.46 -4.28 -4.86
C TYR A 136 -3.19 -3.76 -5.56
N LEU A 137 -2.30 -4.69 -5.90
CA LEU A 137 -1.08 -4.45 -6.67
C LEU A 137 -1.12 -5.30 -7.94
N PRO A 138 -1.14 -4.70 -9.14
CA PRO A 138 -1.04 -5.45 -10.39
C PRO A 138 0.33 -6.12 -10.52
N LYS A 139 0.36 -7.23 -11.27
CA LYS A 139 1.58 -7.95 -11.59
C LYS A 139 2.68 -7.02 -12.14
N ILE A 140 3.91 -7.25 -11.69
CA ILE A 140 5.14 -6.73 -12.30
C ILE A 140 5.99 -7.95 -12.67
N ASN A 141 6.28 -8.10 -13.96
CA ASN A 141 7.07 -9.22 -14.46
C ASN A 141 8.37 -9.40 -13.65
N ASP A 142 8.65 -10.65 -13.31
CA ASP A 142 9.84 -11.10 -12.55
C ASP A 142 9.97 -10.54 -11.12
N LYS A 143 8.99 -9.78 -10.62
CA LYS A 143 9.04 -9.13 -9.30
C LYS A 143 7.89 -9.55 -8.40
N ILE A 144 6.64 -9.35 -8.83
CA ILE A 144 5.44 -9.75 -8.09
C ILE A 144 4.36 -10.23 -9.06
N GLU A 145 3.61 -11.26 -8.67
CA GLU A 145 2.34 -11.58 -9.32
C GLU A 145 1.25 -10.59 -8.86
N ASP A 146 0.06 -10.66 -9.43
CA ASP A 146 -1.12 -9.98 -8.89
C ASP A 146 -1.20 -10.23 -7.38
N SER A 147 -1.19 -9.15 -6.61
CA SER A 147 -0.98 -9.19 -5.17
C SER A 147 -1.92 -8.25 -4.43
N ILE A 148 -2.04 -8.48 -3.12
CA ILE A 148 -2.83 -7.67 -2.22
C ILE A 148 -2.06 -7.37 -0.95
N ILE A 149 -2.35 -6.23 -0.36
CA ILE A 149 -1.92 -5.85 0.98
C ILE A 149 -3.16 -5.70 1.83
N PHE A 150 -3.16 -6.35 2.99
CA PHE A 150 -4.14 -6.11 4.04
C PHE A 150 -3.61 -4.95 4.90
N LEU A 151 -4.36 -3.85 4.93
CA LEU A 151 -3.91 -2.61 5.60
C LEU A 151 -3.90 -2.72 7.13
N ASP A 152 -4.57 -3.73 7.68
CA ASP A 152 -4.64 -4.05 9.11
C ASP A 152 -3.54 -5.02 9.59
N ARG A 153 -2.74 -5.60 8.67
CA ARG A 153 -1.70 -6.60 9.01
C ARG A 153 -0.31 -5.98 9.07
N VAL A 154 -0.17 -4.97 9.89
CA VAL A 154 1.07 -4.19 9.99
C VAL A 154 2.12 -4.86 10.88
N ASN A 155 3.38 -4.68 10.49
CA ASN A 155 4.58 -5.03 11.24
C ASN A 155 5.42 -3.76 11.38
N ASN A 156 6.38 -3.77 12.30
CA ASN A 156 7.35 -2.70 12.42
C ASN A 156 8.76 -3.23 12.74
N CYS A 157 9.77 -2.44 12.40
CA CYS A 157 11.16 -2.70 12.75
C CYS A 157 11.95 -1.38 12.87
N SER A 158 13.10 -1.43 13.53
CA SER A 158 14.03 -0.30 13.54
C SER A 158 14.44 0.08 12.12
N GLN A 159 14.60 1.38 11.86
CA GLN A 159 15.13 1.88 10.59
C GLN A 159 16.52 1.31 10.28
N GLU A 160 17.32 1.02 11.30
CA GLU A 160 18.66 0.41 11.15
C GLU A 160 18.60 -0.94 10.41
N TYR A 161 17.54 -1.73 10.64
CA TYR A 161 17.34 -3.00 9.91
C TYR A 161 17.24 -2.76 8.40
N LEU A 162 16.52 -1.71 7.99
CA LEU A 162 16.37 -1.36 6.58
C LEU A 162 17.61 -0.67 6.00
N GLN A 163 18.38 0.06 6.80
CA GLN A 163 19.67 0.63 6.38
C GLN A 163 20.73 -0.45 6.12
N SER A 164 20.62 -1.61 6.76
CA SER A 164 21.51 -2.75 6.49
C SER A 164 21.23 -3.46 5.17
N LYS A 165 20.11 -3.14 4.49
CA LYS A 165 19.73 -3.74 3.20
C LYS A 165 20.34 -3.02 2.00
N GLU A 166 20.69 -3.80 0.98
CA GLU A 166 21.11 -3.30 -0.32
C GLU A 166 19.88 -2.91 -1.15
N LEU A 167 19.34 -1.71 -0.91
CA LEU A 167 18.05 -1.27 -1.48
C LEU A 167 17.95 -1.38 -3.00
N LYS A 168 19.05 -1.21 -3.73
CA LYS A 168 19.07 -1.38 -5.19
C LYS A 168 18.71 -2.81 -5.62
N GLN A 169 19.05 -3.79 -4.80
CA GLN A 169 18.80 -5.22 -5.04
C GLN A 169 17.51 -5.70 -4.36
N ASP A 170 17.15 -5.07 -3.23
CA ASP A 170 16.05 -5.53 -2.39
C ASP A 170 14.71 -4.84 -2.69
N ARG A 171 14.74 -3.69 -3.40
CA ARG A 171 13.55 -2.98 -3.85
C ARG A 171 12.91 -3.69 -5.04
N LEU A 172 11.70 -4.19 -4.81
CA LEU A 172 10.84 -4.78 -5.82
C LEU A 172 10.23 -3.69 -6.72
N PHE A 173 9.68 -2.64 -6.14
CA PHE A 173 9.06 -1.54 -6.88
C PHE A 173 9.00 -0.27 -6.05
N THR A 174 8.79 0.86 -6.72
CA THR A 174 8.38 2.13 -6.13
C THR A 174 7.08 2.55 -6.80
N LEU A 175 6.13 3.09 -6.03
CA LEU A 175 4.89 3.61 -6.59
C LEU A 175 5.17 4.89 -7.39
N SER A 176 4.47 5.05 -8.51
CA SER A 176 4.40 6.34 -9.21
C SER A 176 3.61 7.36 -8.38
N ASP A 177 3.56 8.62 -8.81
CA ASP A 177 2.69 9.62 -8.16
C ASP A 177 1.23 9.18 -8.10
N TYR A 178 0.74 8.51 -9.15
CA TYR A 178 -0.59 7.91 -9.20
C TYR A 178 -0.76 6.78 -8.18
N GLY A 179 0.18 5.84 -8.15
CA GLY A 179 0.16 4.73 -7.19
C GLY A 179 0.26 5.22 -5.74
N ALA A 180 1.17 6.16 -5.47
CA ALA A 180 1.41 6.74 -4.17
C ALA A 180 0.18 7.51 -3.67
N TYR A 181 -0.45 8.31 -4.53
CA TYR A 181 -1.70 9.00 -4.21
C TYR A 181 -2.82 8.00 -3.83
N LEU A 182 -3.05 6.96 -4.65
CA LEU A 182 -4.05 5.94 -4.35
C LEU A 182 -3.75 5.21 -3.04
N PHE A 183 -2.48 4.92 -2.77
CA PHE A 183 -2.05 4.25 -1.56
C PHE A 183 -2.29 5.11 -0.31
N VAL A 184 -1.87 6.38 -0.32
CA VAL A 184 -2.12 7.32 0.77
C VAL A 184 -3.62 7.55 0.98
N PHE A 185 -4.39 7.66 -0.10
CA PHE A 185 -5.84 7.78 -0.01
C PHE A 185 -6.48 6.57 0.68
N LYS A 186 -6.03 5.36 0.34
CA LYS A 186 -6.49 4.11 0.96
C LYS A 186 -6.09 4.00 2.43
N LEU A 187 -4.85 4.34 2.77
CA LEU A 187 -4.39 4.43 4.16
C LEU A 187 -5.24 5.42 4.96
N SER A 188 -5.52 6.59 4.39
CA SER A 188 -6.36 7.61 5.01
C SER A 188 -7.75 7.06 5.28
N ILE A 189 -8.42 6.43 4.32
CA ILE A 189 -9.76 5.84 4.54
C ILE A 189 -9.72 4.71 5.57
N HIS A 190 -8.67 3.87 5.54
CA HIS A 190 -8.60 2.71 6.42
C HIS A 190 -8.33 3.09 7.88
N PHE A 191 -7.37 3.99 8.13
CA PHE A 191 -6.97 4.40 9.47
C PHE A 191 -7.81 5.55 10.02
N SER A 192 -8.38 6.41 9.16
CA SER A 192 -9.27 7.48 9.60
C SER A 192 -10.73 7.07 9.43
N ARG A 193 -11.44 6.92 10.55
CA ARG A 193 -12.88 6.67 10.54
C ARG A 193 -13.66 7.99 10.47
N ILE A 194 -13.41 8.80 9.46
CA ILE A 194 -14.10 10.09 9.28
C ILE A 194 -15.63 9.89 9.17
N LYS A 195 -16.08 8.69 8.80
CA LYS A 195 -17.50 8.29 8.75
C LYS A 195 -17.89 7.31 9.86
N ASP A 196 -17.24 7.33 11.03
CA ASP A 196 -17.67 6.49 12.16
C ASP A 196 -19.03 6.99 12.66
N ASN A 197 -20.06 6.14 12.62
CA ASN A 197 -21.38 6.46 13.18
C ASN A 197 -21.41 6.25 14.71
N VAL A 198 -20.34 6.64 15.39
CA VAL A 198 -20.20 6.47 16.82
C VAL A 198 -20.32 7.83 17.50
N ASP A 199 -21.44 8.03 18.20
CA ASP A 199 -21.58 9.15 19.12
C ASP A 199 -20.94 8.75 20.45
N ARG A 200 -19.71 9.22 20.66
CA ARG A 200 -18.93 8.92 21.86
C ARG A 200 -19.46 9.60 23.11
N ILE A 201 -20.19 10.70 22.97
CA ILE A 201 -20.79 11.42 24.10
C ILE A 201 -22.09 10.73 24.50
N ALA A 202 -22.92 10.38 23.54
CA ALA A 202 -24.18 9.67 23.80
C ALA A 202 -24.02 8.15 24.00
N GLY A 203 -22.84 7.59 23.73
CA GLY A 203 -22.57 6.16 23.82
C GLY A 203 -23.36 5.33 22.80
N LYS A 204 -23.64 5.88 21.61
CA LYS A 204 -24.43 5.22 20.56
C LYS A 204 -23.54 4.75 19.40
N VAL A 205 -23.84 3.57 18.87
CA VAL A 205 -23.21 2.92 17.72
C VAL A 205 -24.30 2.47 16.76
#